data_AF-A0A2S7C8M8-F1
#
_entry.id   AF-A0A2S7C8M8-F1
#
_cell.length_a   1.000
_cell.length_b   1.000
_cell.length_c   1.000
_cell.angle_alpha   90.00
_cell.angle_beta   90.00
_cell.angle_gamma   90.00
#
_symmetry.space_group_name_H-M   'P 1'
#
loop_
_entity.id
_entity.type
_entity.pdbx_description
1 polymer ?
#
loop_
_entity_poly.entity_id
_entity_poly.type
_entity_poly.pdbx_seq_one_letter_code
_entity_poly.pdbx_strand_id
1 'polypeptide(L)'
;MLPAATLERYAGRYHANRVGNIVVSIDGNHLKLVAGSFVATLYAESTTRFFAIERDIRFDFEIDDNGHPATLAIDENGVVSERALREK
;
A
#
# COMPACT_ATOMS: atom_id res chain seq x y z
N MET A 1 6.61 -14.53 1.57
CA MET A 1 7.45 -13.51 0.90
C MET A 1 7.08 -13.45 -0.57
N LEU A 2 7.03 -12.26 -1.17
CA LEU A 2 6.70 -12.08 -2.60
C LEU A 2 7.97 -11.88 -3.44
N PRO A 3 7.96 -12.24 -4.74
CA PRO A 3 9.03 -11.90 -5.67
C PRO A 3 9.18 -10.38 -5.82
N ALA A 4 10.41 -9.90 -6.07
CA ALA A 4 10.70 -8.47 -6.27
C ALA A 4 9.83 -7.85 -7.40
N ALA A 5 9.70 -8.54 -8.54
CA ALA A 5 8.86 -8.11 -9.65
C ALA A 5 7.36 -8.01 -9.31
N THR A 6 6.90 -8.68 -8.25
CA THR A 6 5.54 -8.51 -7.72
C THR A 6 5.45 -7.26 -6.87
N LEU A 7 6.44 -7.00 -6.01
CA LEU A 7 6.52 -5.79 -5.18
C LEU A 7 6.63 -4.52 -6.04
N GLU A 8 7.41 -4.56 -7.13
CA GLU A 8 7.59 -3.45 -8.07
C GLU A 8 6.26 -2.91 -8.61
N ARG A 9 5.23 -3.77 -8.75
CA ARG A 9 3.91 -3.36 -9.26
C ARG A 9 3.21 -2.37 -8.33
N TYR A 10 3.44 -2.50 -7.03
CA TYR A 10 2.80 -1.70 -5.98
C TYR A 10 3.59 -0.44 -5.64
N ALA A 11 4.84 -0.34 -6.09
CA ALA A 11 5.61 0.88 -5.95
C ALA A 11 4.97 2.01 -6.78
N GLY A 12 4.92 3.20 -6.20
CA GLY A 12 4.31 4.36 -6.83
C GLY A 12 3.87 5.41 -5.84
N ARG A 13 3.17 6.41 -6.37
CA ARG A 13 2.58 7.51 -5.62
C ARG A 13 1.08 7.34 -5.63
N TYR A 14 0.46 7.59 -4.48
CA TYR A 14 -0.97 7.51 -4.27
C TYR A 14 -1.43 8.77 -3.57
N HIS A 15 -2.68 9.16 -3.78
CA HIS A 15 -3.28 10.33 -3.16
C HIS A 15 -4.62 9.96 -2.52
N ALA A 16 -4.75 10.26 -1.22
CA ALA A 16 -5.98 10.13 -0.47
C ALA A 16 -6.44 11.50 0.04
N ASN A 17 -7.76 11.71 0.14
CA ASN A 17 -8.31 13.00 0.52
C ASN A 17 -7.92 13.43 1.95
N ARG A 18 -7.88 12.51 2.92
CA ARG A 18 -7.54 12.85 4.32
C ARG A 18 -6.06 12.74 4.64
N VAL A 19 -5.39 11.72 4.09
CA VAL A 19 -3.98 11.41 4.37
C VAL A 19 -3.02 12.19 3.47
N GLY A 20 -3.51 12.65 2.30
CA GLY A 20 -2.71 13.33 1.30
C GLY A 20 -1.85 12.37 0.48
N ASN A 21 -0.62 12.78 0.20
CA ASN A 21 0.30 12.02 -0.64
C ASN A 21 0.91 10.84 0.14
N ILE A 22 0.85 9.68 -0.48
CA ILE A 22 1.42 8.43 0.01
C ILE A 22 2.44 7.95 -1.03
N VAL A 23 3.66 7.68 -0.59
CA VAL A 23 4.70 7.09 -1.43
C VAL A 23 4.94 5.66 -0.99
N VAL A 24 4.82 4.73 -1.93
CA VAL A 24 5.15 3.32 -1.74
C VAL A 24 6.40 3.00 -2.54
N SER A 25 7.43 2.47 -1.88
CA SER A 25 8.69 2.05 -2.52
C SER A 25 9.08 0.65 -2.09
N ILE A 26 10.00 0.02 -2.82
CA ILE A 26 10.59 -1.26 -2.40
C ILE A 26 11.67 -0.99 -1.36
N ASP A 27 11.68 -1.81 -0.31
CA ASP A 27 12.74 -1.84 0.69
C ASP A 27 13.14 -3.30 0.96
N GLY A 28 14.22 -3.74 0.33
CA GLY A 28 14.64 -5.14 0.33
C GLY A 28 13.57 -6.07 -0.24
N ASN A 29 12.96 -6.89 0.62
CA ASN A 29 11.91 -7.86 0.29
C ASN A 29 10.51 -7.44 0.77
N HIS A 30 10.34 -6.17 1.14
CA HIS A 30 9.09 -5.58 1.60
C HIS A 30 8.77 -4.30 0.80
N LEU A 31 7.59 -3.74 1.07
CA LEU A 31 7.30 -2.36 0.68
C LEU A 31 7.56 -1.44 1.86
N LYS A 32 7.91 -0.19 1.57
CA LYS A 32 7.93 0.91 2.51
C LYS A 32 6.86 1.91 2.11
N LEU A 33 6.06 2.35 3.07
CA LEU A 33 5.05 3.39 2.89
C LEU A 33 5.46 4.64 3.65
N VAL A 34 5.34 5.80 3.00
CA VAL A 34 5.55 7.12 3.60
C VAL A 34 4.32 7.99 3.33
N ALA A 35 3.69 8.47 4.41
CA ALA A 35 2.55 9.39 4.36
C ALA A 35 2.75 10.52 5.38
N GLY A 36 3.20 11.68 4.93
CA GLY A 36 3.62 12.77 5.83
C GLY A 36 4.77 12.32 6.75
N SER A 37 4.54 12.33 8.07
CA SER A 37 5.48 11.83 9.07
C SER A 37 5.33 10.34 9.39
N PHE A 38 4.28 9.68 8.89
CA PHE A 38 4.09 8.24 9.07
C PHE A 38 4.97 7.47 8.08
N VAL A 39 5.78 6.56 8.62
CA VAL A 39 6.64 5.66 7.86
C VAL A 39 6.41 4.25 8.38
N ALA A 40 6.14 3.30 7.48
CA ALA A 40 5.91 1.91 7.85
C ALA A 40 6.57 0.95 6.85
N THR A 41 7.04 -0.18 7.37
CA THR A 41 7.37 -1.36 6.56
C THR A 41 6.10 -2.17 6.37
N LEU A 42 5.75 -2.48 5.13
CA LEU A 42 4.58 -3.27 4.78
C LEU A 42 4.99 -4.71 4.44
N TYR A 43 4.49 -5.63 5.24
CA TYR A 43 4.69 -7.06 5.10
C TYR A 43 3.56 -7.68 4.29
N ALA A 44 3.90 -8.55 3.33
CA ALA A 44 2.89 -9.20 2.51
C ALA A 44 2.11 -10.25 3.32
N GLU A 45 0.79 -10.11 3.35
CA GLU A 45 -0.16 -11.11 3.87
C GLU A 45 -0.69 -11.98 2.71
N SER A 46 -0.91 -11.37 1.55
CA SER A 46 -1.26 -12.03 0.28
C SER A 46 -0.55 -11.35 -0.89
N THR A 47 -0.91 -11.68 -2.13
CA THR A 47 -0.38 -11.00 -3.31
C THR A 47 -0.69 -9.50 -3.30
N THR A 48 -1.87 -9.10 -2.84
CA THR A 48 -2.37 -7.71 -2.89
C THR A 48 -2.61 -7.09 -1.51
N ARG A 49 -2.53 -7.89 -0.43
CA ARG A 49 -2.77 -7.43 0.94
C ARG A 49 -1.48 -7.39 1.72
N PHE A 50 -1.25 -6.26 2.39
CA PHE A 50 -0.07 -6.01 3.20
C PHE A 50 -0.48 -5.47 4.57
N PHE A 51 0.41 -5.56 5.55
CA PHE A 51 0.19 -5.04 6.90
C PHE A 51 1.44 -4.37 7.45
N ALA A 52 1.26 -3.38 8.33
CA ALA A 52 2.34 -2.86 9.16
C ALA A 52 2.36 -3.65 10.49
N ILE A 53 3.53 -3.97 11.04
CA ILE A 53 3.61 -4.67 12.34
C ILE A 53 3.39 -3.69 13.49
N GLU A 54 3.85 -2.45 13.32
CA GLU A 54 3.87 -1.42 14.36
C GLU A 54 2.48 -0.89 14.70
N ARG A 55 1.53 -1.03 13.77
CA ARG A 55 0.12 -0.63 13.92
C ARG A 55 -0.74 -1.69 13.26
N ASP A 56 -1.84 -2.11 13.91
CA ASP A 56 -2.80 -3.09 13.35
C ASP A 56 -3.61 -2.47 12.18
N ILE A 57 -2.89 -2.18 11.10
CA ILE A 57 -3.36 -1.51 9.88
C ILE A 57 -2.99 -2.40 8.71
N ARG A 58 -3.96 -2.60 7.83
CA ARG A 58 -3.83 -3.36 6.60
C ARG A 58 -4.02 -2.46 5.40
N PHE A 59 -3.39 -2.88 4.31
CA PHE A 59 -3.31 -2.14 3.07
C PHE A 59 -3.64 -3.10 1.94
N ASP A 60 -4.77 -2.87 1.28
CA ASP A 60 -5.22 -3.68 0.15
C ASP A 60 -5.01 -2.90 -1.15
N PHE A 61 -4.16 -3.42 -2.03
CA PHE A 61 -4.02 -2.89 -3.38
C PHE A 61 -5.15 -3.45 -4.26
N GLU A 62 -6.11 -2.58 -4.59
CA GLU A 62 -7.19 -2.89 -5.51
C GLU A 62 -6.65 -2.78 -6.96
N ILE A 63 -6.81 -3.87 -7.71
CA ILE A 63 -6.29 -4.03 -9.07
C ILE A 63 -7.38 -3.64 -10.08
N ASP A 64 -7.01 -2.90 -11.13
CA ASP A 64 -7.91 -2.56 -12.23
C ASP A 64 -8.11 -3.71 -13.22
N ASP A 65 -8.98 -3.51 -14.21
CA ASP A 65 -9.29 -4.49 -15.26
C ASP A 65 -8.06 -4.87 -16.12
N ASN A 66 -6.98 -4.07 -16.07
CA ASN A 66 -5.74 -4.32 -16.79
C ASN A 66 -4.69 -5.05 -15.94
N GLY A 67 -5.00 -5.40 -14.69
CA GLY A 67 -4.06 -6.06 -13.79
C GLY A 67 -3.09 -5.12 -13.09
N HIS A 68 -3.33 -3.81 -13.10
CA HIS A 68 -2.49 -2.81 -12.46
C HIS A 68 -3.09 -2.30 -11.14
N PRO A 69 -2.28 -2.02 -10.11
CA PRO A 69 -2.77 -1.36 -8.90
C PRO A 69 -3.32 0.02 -9.24
N ALA A 70 -4.58 0.27 -8.88
CA ALA A 70 -5.25 1.55 -9.12
C ALA A 70 -5.61 2.27 -7.82
N THR A 71 -5.92 1.51 -6.77
CA THR A 71 -6.29 2.06 -5.45
C THR A 71 -5.54 1.34 -4.34
N LEU A 72 -5.21 2.08 -3.29
CA LEU A 72 -4.73 1.56 -2.02
C LEU A 72 -5.81 1.80 -0.96
N ALA A 73 -6.51 0.75 -0.56
CA ALA A 73 -7.45 0.81 0.56
C ALA A 73 -6.68 0.67 1.88
N ILE A 74 -6.98 1.54 2.83
CA ILE A 74 -6.39 1.55 4.17
C ILE A 74 -7.45 1.02 5.14
N ASP A 75 -7.19 -0.13 5.72
CA ASP A 75 -8.04 -0.83 6.68
C ASP A 75 -7.44 -0.67 8.09
N GLU A 76 -8.16 0.03 8.96
CA GLU A 76 -7.79 0.21 10.36
C GLU A 76 -8.79 -0.55 11.23
N ASN A 77 -8.31 -1.57 11.95
CA ASN A 77 -9.13 -2.42 12.84
C ASN A 77 -10.33 -3.11 12.13
N GLY A 78 -10.17 -3.53 10.87
CA GLY A 78 -11.19 -4.23 10.10
C GLY A 78 -12.18 -3.30 9.38
N VAL A 79 -11.91 -1.99 9.36
CA VAL A 79 -12.76 -0.98 8.70
C VAL A 79 -11.91 -0.21 7.71
N VAL A 80 -12.34 -0.16 6.45
CA VAL A 80 -11.71 0.69 5.44
C VAL A 80 -11.94 2.15 5.80
N SER A 81 -10.90 2.82 6.30
CA SER A 81 -10.97 4.19 6.79
C SER A 81 -10.70 5.23 5.69
N GLU A 82 -10.01 4.81 4.62
CA GLU A 82 -9.63 5.66 3.50
C GLU A 82 -9.29 4.84 2.24
N ARG A 83 -9.39 5.48 1.06
CA ARG A 83 -8.86 4.95 -0.20
C ARG A 83 -7.98 5.99 -0.88
N ALA A 84 -6.77 5.59 -1.27
CA ALA A 84 -5.84 6.42 -2.02
C ALA A 84 -5.78 6.00 -3.49
N LEU A 85 -5.99 6.92 -4.42
CA LEU A 85 -5.90 6.65 -5.86
C LEU A 85 -4.45 6.74 -6.31
N ARG A 86 -4.00 5.82 -7.17
CA ARG A 86 -2.67 5.89 -7.76
C ARG A 86 -2.57 7.11 -8.67
N GLU A 87 -1.48 7.86 -8.51
CA GLU A 87 -1.16 8.97 -9.43
C GLU A 87 -0.78 8.41 -10.81
N LYS A 88 -1.09 9.17 -11.87
CA LYS A 88 -0.79 8.80 -13.26
C LYS A 88 0.71 8.86 -13.57
#